data_AF-A0A916K0C8-F1
#
_entry.id   AF-A0A916K0C8-F1
#
_cell.length_a   1.000
_cell.length_b   1.000
_cell.length_c   1.000
_cell.angle_alpha   90.00
_cell.angle_beta   90.00
_cell.angle_gamma   90.00
#
_symmetry.space_group_name_H-M   'P 1'
#
loop_
_entity.id
_entity.type
_entity.pdbx_description
1 polymer ?
#
loop_
_entity_poly.entity_id
_entity_poly.type
_entity_poly.pdbx_seq_one_letter_code
_entity_poly.pdbx_strand_id
1 'polypeptide(L)'
;MPISFLVHGDPLPQASYADEDLDCTQPRGMLWGVDLRGCATRKAGRARWHDAIQDLKHELDTHPAIRRVCIACLRPTGFPQSLLVTMPTGLASRLHNDVERDRARYLQVLVLDLTDCADPALLHDRLDEALGSGHGSWTDVTLTWRDIEECGFTEAWARGAL
;
A
#
# COMPACT_ATOMS: atom_id res chain seq x y z
N MET A 1 -5.70 10.62 15.73
CA MET A 1 -7.06 10.66 15.11
C MET A 1 -7.36 9.22 14.79
N PRO A 2 -8.57 8.71 15.08
CA PRO A 2 -8.83 7.30 14.88
C PRO A 2 -8.77 6.95 13.39
N ILE A 3 -8.00 5.92 13.03
CA ILE A 3 -7.92 5.39 11.67
C ILE A 3 -8.99 4.33 11.42
N SER A 4 -9.59 4.38 10.23
CA SER A 4 -10.65 3.48 9.80
C SER A 4 -10.15 2.24 9.01
N PHE A 5 -8.84 1.96 9.08
CA PHE A 5 -8.17 0.89 8.35
C PHE A 5 -7.14 0.16 9.21
N LEU A 6 -6.78 -1.08 8.81
CA LEU A 6 -5.74 -1.85 9.47
C LEU A 6 -4.35 -1.45 8.98
N VAL A 7 -3.34 -1.55 9.85
CA VAL A 7 -1.93 -1.38 9.47
C VAL A 7 -1.14 -2.62 9.86
N HIS A 8 -0.52 -3.26 8.88
CA HIS A 8 0.31 -4.46 9.05
C HIS A 8 1.54 -4.43 8.14
N GLY A 9 2.36 -5.47 8.19
CA GLY A 9 3.59 -5.59 7.42
C GLY A 9 4.80 -4.99 8.13
N ASP A 10 5.77 -4.50 7.37
CA ASP A 10 6.95 -3.85 7.91
C ASP A 10 6.60 -2.50 8.58
N PRO A 11 7.31 -2.11 9.65
CA PRO A 11 7.11 -0.81 10.27
C PRO A 11 7.51 0.31 9.31
N LEU A 12 6.57 1.23 9.07
CA LEU A 12 6.78 2.44 8.28
C LEU A 12 6.89 3.65 9.21
N PRO A 13 8.06 4.30 9.34
CA PRO A 13 8.22 5.48 10.20
C PRO A 13 7.25 6.62 9.86
N GLN A 14 6.87 6.74 8.59
CA GLN A 14 5.95 7.76 8.08
C GLN A 14 4.47 7.44 8.36
N ALA A 15 4.15 6.19 8.73
CA ALA A 15 2.80 5.71 8.96
C ALA A 15 2.73 4.89 10.26
N SER A 16 3.24 5.48 11.35
CA SER A 16 3.19 4.89 12.69
C SER A 16 1.88 5.29 13.36
N TYR A 17 1.04 4.31 13.67
CA TYR A 17 -0.23 4.51 14.39
C TYR A 17 -0.15 3.83 15.75
N ALA A 18 -0.65 4.48 16.79
CA ALA A 18 -0.78 3.86 18.10
C ALA A 18 -2.03 2.97 18.15
N ASP A 19 -2.03 1.96 19.02
CA ASP A 19 -3.22 1.11 19.23
C ASP A 19 -4.46 1.93 19.64
N GLU A 20 -4.25 3.08 20.30
CA GLU A 20 -5.30 4.02 20.72
C GLU A 20 -5.92 4.79 19.54
N ASP A 21 -5.28 4.80 18.37
CA ASP A 21 -5.83 5.36 17.14
C ASP A 21 -6.69 4.33 16.36
N LEU A 22 -6.83 3.07 16.81
CA LEU A 22 -7.62 2.07 16.10
C LEU A 22 -9.08 2.06 16.57
N ASP A 23 -9.96 2.79 15.88
CA ASP A 23 -11.43 2.67 16.08
C ASP A 23 -12.06 1.92 14.91
N CYS A 24 -11.80 0.61 14.86
CA CYS A 24 -12.20 -0.23 13.73
C CYS A 24 -12.88 -1.53 14.17
N THR A 25 -14.19 -1.45 14.40
CA THR A 25 -15.01 -2.65 14.67
C THR A 25 -15.00 -3.62 13.49
N GLN A 26 -14.90 -3.11 12.24
CA GLN A 26 -14.81 -3.89 10.99
C GLN A 26 -14.09 -3.11 9.86
N PRO A 27 -12.75 -3.11 9.83
CA PRO A 27 -11.99 -2.39 8.80
C PRO A 27 -12.24 -2.98 7.42
N ARG A 28 -12.39 -2.10 6.41
CA ARG A 28 -12.53 -2.48 4.99
C ARG A 28 -11.28 -2.16 4.15
N GLY A 29 -10.42 -1.30 4.67
CA GLY A 29 -9.12 -0.96 4.12
C GLY A 29 -7.97 -1.49 4.97
N MET A 30 -6.83 -1.73 4.32
CA MET A 30 -5.58 -2.12 4.94
C MET A 30 -4.42 -1.36 4.31
N LEU A 31 -3.53 -0.84 5.15
CA LEU A 31 -2.20 -0.40 4.80
C LEU A 31 -1.22 -1.54 5.10
N TRP A 32 -0.44 -1.95 4.10
CA TRP A 32 0.57 -3.00 4.23
C TRP A 32 1.96 -2.42 3.97
N GLY A 33 2.81 -2.40 4.99
CA GLY A 33 4.17 -1.87 4.91
C GLY A 33 5.17 -2.85 4.29
N VAL A 34 6.06 -2.31 3.45
CA VAL A 34 7.18 -3.05 2.85
C VAL A 34 8.44 -2.20 2.89
N ASP A 35 9.37 -2.53 3.77
CA ASP A 35 10.67 -1.86 3.88
C ASP A 35 11.71 -2.53 2.98
N LEU A 36 12.09 -1.85 1.90
CA LEU A 36 13.13 -2.30 0.98
C LEU A 36 14.47 -1.59 1.22
N ARG A 37 14.59 -0.70 2.23
CA ARG A 37 15.80 0.11 2.45
C ARG A 37 17.06 -0.74 2.59
N GLY A 38 16.94 -1.91 3.21
CA GLY A 38 18.03 -2.88 3.38
C GLY A 38 18.39 -3.72 2.15
N CYS A 39 17.63 -3.62 1.05
CA CYS A 39 17.85 -4.45 -0.14
C CYS A 39 19.00 -3.91 -1.00
N ALA A 40 20.18 -4.52 -0.90
CA ALA A 40 21.36 -4.12 -1.68
C ALA A 40 21.36 -4.57 -3.15
N THR A 41 20.36 -5.34 -3.62
CA THR A 41 20.25 -5.79 -5.01
C THR A 41 18.80 -5.85 -5.49
N ARG A 42 18.58 -5.73 -6.81
CA ARG A 42 17.24 -5.95 -7.41
C ARG A 42 16.68 -7.34 -7.12
N LYS A 43 17.54 -8.36 -7.06
CA LYS A 43 17.14 -9.73 -6.72
C LYS A 43 16.60 -9.80 -5.29
N ALA A 44 17.28 -9.15 -4.35
CA ALA A 44 16.83 -9.06 -2.96
C ALA A 44 15.50 -8.29 -2.85
N GLY A 45 15.37 -7.15 -3.53
CA GLY A 45 14.11 -6.38 -3.55
C GLY A 45 12.94 -7.19 -4.13
N ARG A 46 13.15 -7.94 -5.22
CA ARG A 46 12.13 -8.82 -5.80
C ARG A 46 11.75 -9.98 -4.87
N ALA A 47 12.70 -10.57 -4.17
CA ALA A 47 12.43 -11.61 -3.19
C ALA A 47 11.59 -11.05 -2.03
N ARG A 48 12.00 -9.90 -1.46
CA ARG A 48 11.26 -9.22 -0.39
C ARG A 48 9.83 -8.87 -0.80
N TRP A 49 9.63 -8.39 -2.02
CA TRP A 49 8.30 -8.16 -2.59
C TRP A 49 7.46 -9.42 -2.65
N HIS A 50 8.05 -10.55 -3.07
CA HIS A 50 7.32 -11.82 -3.14
C HIS A 50 6.91 -12.27 -1.74
N ASP A 51 7.84 -12.23 -0.78
CA ASP A 51 7.57 -12.62 0.61
C ASP A 51 6.45 -11.74 1.21
N ALA A 52 6.54 -10.42 1.04
CA ALA A 52 5.51 -9.48 1.49
C ALA A 52 4.11 -9.80 0.92
N ILE A 53 4.04 -10.25 -0.33
CA ILE A 53 2.76 -10.60 -0.97
C ILE A 53 2.20 -11.92 -0.44
N GLN A 54 3.04 -12.88 -0.08
CA GLN A 54 2.58 -14.11 0.55
C GLN A 54 2.06 -13.83 1.96
N ASP A 55 2.77 -13.00 2.73
CA ASP A 55 2.35 -12.59 4.07
C ASP A 55 1.03 -11.82 4.02
N LEU A 56 0.90 -10.85 3.11
CA LEU A 56 -0.34 -10.11 2.88
C LEU A 56 -1.49 -11.03 2.49
N LYS A 57 -1.26 -12.04 1.64
CA LYS A 57 -2.30 -13.01 1.30
C LYS A 57 -2.80 -13.78 2.52
N HIS A 58 -1.90 -14.15 3.43
CA HIS A 58 -2.26 -14.83 4.67
C HIS A 58 -3.08 -13.92 5.58
N GLU A 59 -2.69 -12.66 5.71
CA GLU A 59 -3.46 -11.67 6.49
C GLU A 59 -4.84 -11.39 5.89
N LEU A 60 -4.97 -11.42 4.57
CA LEU A 60 -6.28 -11.26 3.93
C LEU A 60 -7.23 -12.44 4.19
N ASP A 61 -6.72 -13.62 4.58
CA ASP A 61 -7.53 -14.77 4.98
C ASP A 61 -8.09 -14.61 6.40
N THR A 62 -7.33 -13.99 7.31
CA THR A 62 -7.78 -13.65 8.67
C THR A 62 -8.73 -12.46 8.67
N HIS A 63 -8.64 -11.58 7.66
CA HIS A 63 -9.48 -10.39 7.52
C HIS A 63 -10.38 -10.40 6.27
N PRO A 64 -11.47 -11.20 6.27
CA PRO A 64 -12.34 -11.37 5.11
C PRO A 64 -13.19 -10.13 4.78
N ALA A 65 -13.25 -9.13 5.66
CA ALA A 65 -13.96 -7.86 5.41
C ALA A 65 -13.14 -6.88 4.54
N ILE A 66 -11.82 -7.07 4.44
CA ILE A 66 -10.95 -6.18 3.68
C ILE A 66 -11.24 -6.30 2.19
N ARG A 67 -11.40 -5.15 1.55
CA ARG A 67 -11.68 -4.98 0.12
C ARG A 67 -10.69 -4.06 -0.57
N ARG A 68 -9.92 -3.28 0.20
CA ARG A 68 -8.93 -2.32 -0.29
C ARG A 68 -7.62 -2.53 0.43
N VAL A 69 -6.52 -2.60 -0.31
CA VAL A 69 -5.17 -2.67 0.24
C VAL A 69 -4.31 -1.60 -0.42
N CYS A 70 -3.68 -0.76 0.39
CA CYS A 70 -2.56 0.07 -0.02
C CYS A 70 -1.27 -0.61 0.45
N ILE A 71 -0.42 -1.00 -0.49
CA ILE A 71 0.90 -1.54 -0.20
C ILE A 71 1.90 -0.38 -0.24
N ALA A 72 2.29 0.10 0.93
CA ALA A 72 3.21 1.21 1.06
C ALA A 72 4.65 0.71 1.20
N CYS A 73 5.56 1.25 0.41
CA CYS A 73 6.95 0.82 0.40
C CYS A 73 7.96 1.94 0.64
N LEU A 74 9.11 1.56 1.20
CA LEU A 74 10.30 2.39 1.31
C LEU A 74 11.38 1.82 0.41
N ARG A 75 11.91 2.63 -0.51
CA ARG A 75 12.90 2.18 -1.50
C ARG A 75 14.26 1.88 -0.87
N PRO A 76 15.08 1.02 -1.52
CA PRO A 76 16.47 0.84 -1.17
C PRO A 76 17.27 2.15 -1.17
N THR A 77 18.09 2.36 -0.13
CA THR A 77 19.04 3.48 -0.11
C THR A 77 20.28 3.15 -0.95
N GLY A 78 20.73 4.06 -1.80
CA GLY A 78 21.97 3.91 -2.58
C GLY A 78 21.79 3.41 -4.03
N PHE A 79 20.55 3.30 -4.51
CA PHE A 79 20.27 3.10 -5.94
C PHE A 79 19.97 4.44 -6.62
N PRO A 80 20.36 4.61 -7.90
CA PRO A 80 19.89 5.74 -8.71
C PRO A 80 18.36 5.79 -8.71
N GLN A 81 17.78 6.98 -8.61
CA GLN A 81 16.32 7.16 -8.71
C GLN A 81 15.73 6.55 -9.98
N SER A 82 16.49 6.47 -11.08
CA SER A 82 16.09 5.81 -12.33
C SER A 82 15.96 4.28 -12.23
N LEU A 83 16.42 3.69 -11.14
CA LEU A 83 16.28 2.27 -10.81
C LEU A 83 15.28 2.07 -9.68
N LEU A 84 14.17 2.82 -9.73
CA LEU A 84 12.98 2.59 -8.90
C LEU A 84 12.77 1.09 -8.79
N VAL A 85 12.92 0.55 -7.58
CA VAL A 85 12.42 -0.78 -7.29
C VAL A 85 10.91 -0.61 -7.15
N THR A 86 10.25 -0.40 -8.29
CA THR A 86 8.80 -0.49 -8.37
C THR A 86 8.40 -1.88 -7.93
N MET A 87 7.24 -1.99 -7.30
CA MET A 87 6.58 -3.29 -7.28
C MET A 87 6.47 -3.72 -8.74
N PRO A 88 7.01 -4.88 -9.14
CA PRO A 88 6.83 -5.36 -10.49
C PRO A 88 5.33 -5.32 -10.80
N THR A 89 4.89 -4.59 -11.82
CA THR A 89 3.46 -4.35 -12.12
C THR A 89 2.64 -5.64 -12.08
N GLY A 90 3.24 -6.74 -12.53
CA GLY A 90 2.62 -8.06 -12.48
C GLY A 90 2.38 -8.63 -11.07
N LEU A 91 3.00 -8.15 -10.00
CA LEU A 91 2.77 -8.64 -8.63
C LEU A 91 1.50 -8.04 -8.01
N ALA A 92 1.20 -6.75 -8.25
CA ALA A 92 -0.04 -6.14 -7.78
C ALA A 92 -1.24 -6.80 -8.47
N SER A 93 -1.19 -6.91 -9.80
CA SER A 93 -2.22 -7.61 -10.57
C SER A 93 -2.30 -9.10 -10.26
N ARG A 94 -1.18 -9.77 -9.92
CA ARG A 94 -1.24 -11.16 -9.43
C ARG A 94 -1.93 -11.25 -8.09
N LEU A 95 -1.64 -10.35 -7.15
CA LEU A 95 -2.35 -10.35 -5.87
C LEU A 95 -3.86 -10.19 -6.08
N HIS A 96 -4.27 -9.21 -6.90
CA HIS A 96 -5.66 -9.02 -7.29
C HIS A 96 -6.27 -10.31 -7.85
N ASN A 97 -5.65 -10.87 -8.90
CA ASN A 97 -6.13 -12.05 -9.60
C ASN A 97 -6.17 -13.30 -8.71
N ASP A 98 -5.16 -13.50 -7.86
CA ASP A 98 -5.08 -14.67 -6.98
C ASP A 98 -6.19 -14.58 -5.91
N VAL A 99 -6.44 -13.40 -5.35
CA VAL A 99 -7.51 -13.19 -4.37
C VAL A 99 -8.89 -13.33 -5.02
N GLU A 100 -9.08 -12.78 -6.22
CA GLU A 100 -10.34 -12.90 -6.94
C GLU A 100 -10.62 -14.35 -7.33
N ARG A 101 -9.63 -15.04 -7.90
CA ARG A 101 -9.74 -16.41 -8.39
C ARG A 101 -9.89 -17.42 -7.25
N ASP A 102 -9.01 -17.37 -6.26
CA ASP A 102 -8.90 -18.44 -5.27
C ASP A 102 -9.93 -18.26 -4.14
N ARG A 103 -10.44 -17.03 -3.95
CA ARG A 103 -11.29 -16.68 -2.81
C ARG A 103 -12.63 -16.06 -3.21
N ALA A 104 -12.91 -15.92 -4.51
CA ALA A 104 -14.10 -15.27 -5.05
C ALA A 104 -14.33 -13.86 -4.45
N ARG A 105 -13.24 -13.13 -4.20
CA ARG A 105 -13.25 -11.81 -3.55
C ARG A 105 -12.59 -10.78 -4.45
N TYR A 106 -13.34 -9.74 -4.79
CA TYR A 106 -12.76 -8.57 -5.45
C TYR A 106 -11.94 -7.75 -4.43
N LEU A 107 -10.67 -7.50 -4.76
CA LEU A 107 -9.74 -6.74 -3.94
C LEU A 107 -9.10 -5.61 -4.73
N GLN A 108 -9.23 -4.38 -4.27
CA GLN A 108 -8.53 -3.24 -4.86
C GLN A 108 -7.13 -3.12 -4.27
N VAL A 109 -6.12 -3.05 -5.14
CA VAL A 109 -4.71 -2.94 -4.72
C VAL A 109 -4.12 -1.65 -5.26
N LEU A 110 -3.50 -0.90 -4.37
CA LEU A 110 -2.73 0.31 -4.67
C LEU A 110 -1.32 0.12 -4.16
N VAL A 111 -0.31 0.56 -4.89
CA VAL A 111 1.08 0.59 -4.42
C VAL A 111 1.50 2.05 -4.22
N LEU A 112 2.09 2.36 -3.07
CA LEU A 112 2.50 3.72 -2.72
C LEU A 112 3.98 3.76 -2.29
N ASP A 113 4.80 4.53 -2.99
CA ASP A 113 6.18 4.80 -2.59
C ASP A 113 6.23 5.99 -1.62
N LEU A 114 6.55 5.70 -0.34
CA LEU A 114 6.63 6.68 0.75
C LEU A 114 8.05 7.14 1.07
N THR A 115 9.04 6.78 0.24
CA THR A 115 10.46 7.06 0.52
C THR A 115 10.72 8.54 0.82
N ASP A 116 10.08 9.41 0.04
CA ASP A 116 10.28 10.86 0.11
C ASP A 116 9.12 11.58 0.82
N CYS A 117 8.32 10.86 1.63
CA CYS A 117 7.23 11.44 2.39
C CYS A 117 7.76 12.38 3.49
N ALA A 118 7.43 13.67 3.35
CA ALA A 118 7.87 14.74 4.25
C ALA A 118 6.80 15.17 5.25
N ASP A 119 5.53 14.78 5.03
CA ASP A 119 4.40 15.16 5.89
C ASP A 119 3.55 13.93 6.28
N PRO A 120 3.89 13.26 7.40
CA PRO A 120 3.13 12.13 7.93
C PRO A 120 1.68 12.47 8.30
N ALA A 121 1.39 13.72 8.69
CA ALA A 121 0.04 14.14 9.06
C ALA A 121 -0.85 14.22 7.81
N LEU A 122 -0.34 14.83 6.74
CA LEU A 122 -1.05 14.82 5.46
C LEU A 122 -1.20 13.40 4.93
N LEU A 123 -0.18 12.54 5.07
CA LEU A 123 -0.28 11.14 4.67
C LEU A 123 -1.42 10.41 5.38
N HIS A 124 -1.58 10.64 6.69
CA HIS A 124 -2.70 10.09 7.46
C HIS A 124 -4.03 10.46 6.83
N ASP A 125 -4.28 11.75 6.62
CA ASP A 125 -5.55 12.24 6.07
C ASP A 125 -5.85 11.61 4.69
N ARG A 126 -4.82 11.51 3.84
CA ARG A 126 -4.94 10.89 2.51
C ARG A 126 -5.24 9.40 2.61
N LEU A 127 -4.58 8.69 3.51
CA LEU A 127 -4.80 7.24 3.68
C LEU A 127 -6.18 6.95 4.25
N ASP A 128 -6.70 7.76 5.18
CA ASP A 128 -8.05 7.58 5.71
C ASP A 128 -9.11 7.86 4.63
N GLU A 129 -8.92 8.89 3.80
CA GLU A 129 -9.77 9.15 2.63
C GLU A 129 -9.80 7.94 1.67
N ALA A 130 -8.64 7.34 1.40
CA ALA A 130 -8.48 6.26 0.45
C ALA A 130 -8.98 4.90 0.99
N LEU A 131 -8.54 4.52 2.20
CA LEU A 131 -8.76 3.21 2.79
C LEU A 131 -10.02 3.13 3.65
N GLY A 132 -10.53 4.27 4.12
CA GLY A 132 -11.73 4.35 4.92
C GLY A 132 -13.02 4.23 4.11
N SER A 133 -13.99 5.07 4.44
CA SER A 133 -15.35 5.06 3.84
C SER A 133 -15.40 5.50 2.37
N GLY A 134 -14.25 5.93 1.81
CA GLY A 134 -14.15 6.69 0.56
C GLY A 134 -14.70 6.01 -0.69
N HIS A 135 -15.17 6.84 -1.62
CA HIS A 135 -15.76 6.48 -2.89
C HIS A 135 -14.69 6.44 -4.00
N GLY A 136 -14.67 5.37 -4.80
CA GLY A 136 -13.76 5.24 -5.94
C GLY A 136 -13.48 3.77 -6.27
N SER A 137 -13.27 3.48 -7.55
CA SER A 137 -12.66 2.23 -7.98
C SER A 137 -11.15 2.45 -8.04
N TRP A 138 -10.34 1.54 -7.53
CA TRP A 138 -8.91 1.55 -7.85
C TRP A 138 -8.64 0.58 -8.98
N THR A 139 -7.74 0.98 -9.88
CA THR A 139 -7.04 0.07 -10.79
C THR A 139 -5.62 -0.14 -10.26
N ASP A 140 -4.99 -1.25 -10.61
CA ASP A 140 -3.62 -1.57 -10.17
C ASP A 140 -2.64 -0.48 -10.62
N VAL A 141 -2.37 0.50 -9.75
CA VAL A 141 -1.48 1.62 -10.02
C VAL A 141 -0.40 1.69 -8.95
N THR A 142 0.76 2.21 -9.34
CA THR A 142 1.83 2.60 -8.41
C THR A 142 1.92 4.11 -8.41
N LEU A 143 1.73 4.72 -7.23
CA LEU A 143 1.87 6.15 -7.00
C LEU A 143 3.09 6.42 -6.11
N THR A 144 3.67 7.60 -6.22
CA THR A 144 4.68 8.12 -5.31
C THR A 144 4.06 9.12 -4.34
N TRP A 145 4.74 9.41 -3.22
CA TRP A 145 4.33 10.48 -2.31
C TRP A 145 4.05 11.80 -3.03
N ARG A 146 4.93 12.20 -3.95
CA ARG A 146 4.76 13.46 -4.71
C ARG A 146 3.48 13.48 -5.54
N ASP A 147 3.06 12.33 -6.08
CA ASP A 147 1.84 12.25 -6.86
C ASP A 147 0.60 12.58 -6.00
N ILE A 148 0.57 12.11 -4.75
CA ILE A 148 -0.57 12.28 -3.84
C ILE A 148 -0.48 13.52 -2.95
N GLU A 149 0.72 14.07 -2.76
CA GLU A 149 0.97 15.28 -1.97
C GLU A 149 0.22 16.48 -2.58
N GLU A 150 0.34 16.67 -3.90
CA GLU A 150 -0.22 17.84 -4.59
C GLU A 150 -1.74 17.75 -4.81
N CYS A 151 -2.27 16.54 -5.08
CA CYS A 151 -3.64 16.39 -5.59
C CYS A 151 -4.48 15.30 -4.90
N GLY A 152 -3.93 14.59 -3.92
CA GLY A 152 -4.62 13.49 -3.23
C GLY A 152 -4.79 12.23 -4.10
N PHE A 153 -5.32 11.15 -3.50
CA PHE A 153 -5.40 9.85 -4.17
C PHE A 153 -6.33 9.83 -5.38
N THR A 154 -7.50 10.46 -5.29
CA THR A 154 -8.50 10.44 -6.36
C THR A 154 -7.97 11.08 -7.65
N GLU A 155 -7.33 12.24 -7.53
CA GLU A 155 -6.80 12.97 -8.70
C GLU A 155 -5.49 12.35 -9.20
N ALA A 156 -4.58 11.94 -8.31
CA ALA A 156 -3.36 11.23 -8.67
C ALA A 156 -3.67 9.94 -9.44
N TRP A 157 -4.70 9.22 -9.01
CA TRP A 157 -5.19 8.03 -9.70
C TRP A 157 -5.74 8.35 -11.09
N ALA A 158 -6.60 9.37 -11.22
CA ALA A 158 -7.14 9.77 -12.52
C ALA A 158 -6.03 10.14 -13.52
N ARG A 159 -4.91 10.69 -13.04
CA ARG A 159 -3.73 11.02 -13.84
C ARG A 159 -2.87 9.79 -14.19
N GLY A 160 -2.77 8.82 -13.29
CA GLY A 160 -1.99 7.58 -13.48
C GLY A 160 -2.74 6.44 -14.19
N ALA A 161 -4.06 6.55 -14.35
CA ALA A 161 -4.91 5.61 -15.07
C ALA A 161 -5.04 5.90 -16.58
N LEU A 162 -4.34 6.92 -17.08
CA LEU A 162 -4.19 7.29 -18.50
C LEU A 162 -2.87 6.75 -19.08
#